data_AF-A0AAV0NRK2-F1
#
_entry.id   AF-A0AAV0NRK2-F1
#
_cell.length_a   1.000
_cell.length_b   1.000
_cell.length_c   1.000
_cell.angle_alpha   90.00
_cell.angle_beta   90.00
_cell.angle_gamma   90.00
#
_symmetry.space_group_name_H-M   'P 1'
#
loop_
_entity.id
_entity.type
_entity.pdbx_description
1 polymer ?
#
loop_
_entity_poly.entity_id
_entity_poly.type
_entity_poly.pdbx_seq_one_letter_code
_entity_poly.pdbx_strand_id
1 'polypeptide(L)'
;MEFINREAVERIASRIGKPVKVDRATMTGDRGRYARVCVEVDLTKPLLSQYKVEGRTYYIHFKGLHNICTECGKYGHSVKSCHLLFKPSPPPS
;
A
#
# COMPACT_ATOMS: atom_id res chain seq x y z
N MET A 1 5.65 -26.91 3.79
CA MET A 1 6.28 -25.77 3.09
C MET A 1 5.19 -25.05 2.32
N GLU A 2 4.66 -23.95 2.83
CA GLU A 2 3.71 -23.12 2.08
C GLU A 2 4.52 -22.26 1.11
N PHE A 3 4.55 -22.66 -0.16
CA PHE A 3 5.16 -21.87 -1.21
C PHE A 3 4.21 -20.72 -1.54
N ILE A 4 4.61 -19.48 -1.25
CA ILE A 4 3.87 -18.31 -1.68
C ILE A 4 3.93 -18.26 -3.21
N ASN A 5 2.81 -18.50 -3.87
CA ASN A 5 2.73 -18.50 -5.33
C ASN A 5 3.04 -17.09 -5.86
N ARG A 6 4.12 -16.98 -6.66
CA ARG A 6 4.55 -15.73 -7.28
C ARG A 6 3.43 -15.05 -8.08
N GLU A 7 2.66 -15.83 -8.85
CA GLU A 7 1.57 -15.28 -9.66
C GLU A 7 0.46 -14.69 -8.77
N ALA A 8 0.15 -15.33 -7.64
CA ALA A 8 -0.81 -14.80 -6.68
C ALA A 8 -0.33 -13.48 -6.06
N VAL A 9 0.97 -13.39 -5.71
CA VAL A 9 1.57 -12.15 -5.20
C VAL A 9 1.53 -11.05 -6.25
N GLU A 10 1.89 -11.34 -7.49
CA GLU A 10 1.85 -10.37 -8.59
C GLU A 10 0.43 -9.89 -8.88
N ARG A 11 -0.57 -10.78 -8.83
CA ARG A 11 -1.99 -10.42 -9.00
C ARG A 11 -2.50 -9.52 -7.87
N ILE A 12 -2.13 -9.80 -6.62
CA ILE A 12 -2.47 -8.94 -5.48
C ILE A 12 -1.75 -7.59 -5.61
N ALA A 13 -0.45 -7.61 -5.91
CA ALA A 13 0.37 -6.43 -6.10
C ALA A 13 -0.18 -5.53 -7.21
N SER A 14 -0.71 -6.12 -8.29
CA SER A 14 -1.34 -5.41 -9.42
C SER A 14 -2.55 -4.57 -9.01
N ARG A 15 -3.20 -4.90 -7.89
CA ARG A 15 -4.30 -4.08 -7.33
C ARG A 15 -3.79 -2.90 -6.51
N ILE A 16 -2.55 -2.95 -6.05
CA ILE A 16 -1.90 -1.88 -5.27
C ILE A 16 -1.22 -0.90 -6.22
N GLY A 17 -0.55 -1.41 -7.26
CA GLY A 17 0.20 -0.66 -8.25
C GLY A 17 0.76 -1.58 -9.32
N LYS A 18 1.70 -1.12 -10.13
CA LYS A 18 2.34 -1.98 -11.14
C LYS A 18 3.47 -2.79 -10.50
N PRO A 19 3.40 -4.13 -10.46
CA PRO A 19 4.45 -4.96 -9.86
C PRO A 19 5.75 -4.85 -10.66
N VAL A 20 6.85 -4.62 -9.97
CA VAL A 20 8.20 -4.51 -10.56
C VAL A 20 9.00 -5.77 -10.24
N LYS A 21 8.95 -6.22 -8.99
CA LYS A 21 9.79 -7.32 -8.51
C LYS A 21 9.20 -7.98 -7.27
N VAL A 22 9.16 -9.31 -7.26
CA VAL A 22 8.87 -10.10 -6.06
C VAL A 22 10.18 -10.42 -5.33
N ASP A 23 10.20 -10.25 -4.01
CA ASP A 23 11.39 -10.53 -3.20
C ASP A 23 11.74 -12.03 -3.19
N ARG A 24 13.03 -12.36 -3.29
CA ARG A 24 13.48 -13.76 -3.36
C ARG A 24 13.12 -14.56 -2.11
N ALA A 25 13.12 -13.95 -0.92
CA ALA A 25 12.75 -14.65 0.32
C ALA A 25 11.24 -14.92 0.41
N THR A 26 10.42 -14.15 -0.33
CA THR A 26 8.99 -14.49 -0.52
C THR A 26 8.84 -15.74 -1.38
N MET A 27 9.70 -15.90 -2.40
CA MET A 27 9.65 -17.05 -3.32
C MET A 27 10.18 -18.35 -2.69
N THR A 28 11.10 -18.29 -1.75
CA THR A 28 11.68 -19.48 -1.10
C THR A 28 10.84 -20.03 0.05
N GLY A 29 9.76 -19.34 0.45
CA GLY A 29 8.86 -19.82 1.51
C GLY A 29 9.49 -19.88 2.91
N ASP A 30 10.70 -19.35 3.07
CA ASP A 30 11.59 -19.59 4.22
C ASP A 30 11.03 -19.03 5.54
N ARG A 31 10.02 -18.13 5.48
CA ARG A 31 9.50 -17.42 6.65
C ARG A 31 8.00 -17.15 6.70
N GLY A 32 7.18 -17.84 5.91
CA GLY A 32 5.71 -18.05 6.10
C GLY A 32 4.76 -16.94 6.60
N ARG A 33 5.17 -15.68 6.79
CA ARG A 33 4.37 -14.65 7.49
C ARG A 33 4.07 -13.41 6.67
N TYR A 34 4.80 -13.14 5.60
CA TYR A 34 4.56 -11.98 4.74
C TYR A 34 5.19 -12.14 3.36
N ALA A 35 4.53 -11.60 2.35
CA ALA A 35 5.08 -11.42 1.02
C ALA A 35 5.65 -10.00 0.87
N ARG A 36 6.79 -9.87 0.21
CA ARG A 36 7.40 -8.58 -0.13
C ARG A 36 7.44 -8.43 -1.65
N VAL A 37 6.96 -7.29 -2.12
CA VAL A 37 6.89 -6.95 -3.53
C VAL A 37 7.23 -5.48 -3.71
N CYS A 38 8.03 -5.17 -4.73
CA CYS A 38 8.25 -3.83 -5.23
C CYS A 38 7.14 -3.49 -6.22
N VAL A 39 6.44 -2.38 -5.99
CA VAL A 39 5.36 -1.88 -6.84
C VAL A 39 5.62 -0.41 -7.19
N GLU A 40 5.37 -0.05 -8.44
CA GLU A 40 5.22 1.34 -8.87
C GLU A 40 3.80 1.80 -8.49
N VAL A 41 3.70 2.88 -7.71
CA VAL A 41 2.42 3.45 -7.26
C VAL A 41 2.34 4.94 -7.62
N ASP A 42 1.13 5.40 -7.91
CA ASP A 42 0.85 6.81 -8.18
C ASP A 42 0.61 7.56 -6.87
N LEU A 43 1.59 8.37 -6.44
CA LEU A 43 1.54 9.12 -5.17
C LEU A 43 0.50 10.26 -5.17
N THR A 44 -0.07 10.61 -6.33
CA THR A 44 -1.15 11.61 -6.40
C THR A 44 -2.50 11.06 -5.91
N LYS A 45 -2.60 9.73 -5.83
CA LYS A 45 -3.78 8.99 -5.41
C LYS A 45 -3.61 8.42 -3.99
N PRO A 46 -4.73 8.14 -3.30
CA PRO A 46 -4.69 7.41 -2.04
C PRO A 46 -4.03 6.04 -2.20
N LEU A 47 -3.11 5.71 -1.31
CA LEU A 47 -2.46 4.41 -1.24
C LEU A 47 -3.32 3.43 -0.42
N LEU A 48 -3.41 2.20 -0.91
CA LEU A 48 -4.10 1.11 -0.23
C LEU A 48 -3.32 0.66 1.01
N SER A 49 -3.92 0.84 2.20
CA SER A 49 -3.33 0.43 3.49
C SER A 49 -3.66 -1.01 3.89
N GLN A 50 -4.73 -1.58 3.33
CA GLN A 50 -5.15 -2.96 3.61
C GLN A 50 -5.91 -3.56 2.43
N TYR A 51 -5.93 -4.89 2.36
CA TYR A 51 -6.63 -5.65 1.33
C TYR A 51 -7.37 -6.84 1.97
N LYS A 52 -8.64 -7.06 1.61
CA LYS A 52 -9.46 -8.15 2.17
C LYS A 52 -9.67 -9.25 1.14
N VAL A 53 -9.34 -10.49 1.49
CA VAL A 53 -9.52 -11.68 0.66
C VAL A 53 -10.21 -12.74 1.50
N GLU A 54 -11.35 -13.26 1.04
CA GLU A 54 -12.07 -14.37 1.69
C GLU A 54 -12.27 -14.17 3.20
N GLY A 55 -12.61 -12.95 3.61
CA GLY A 55 -12.82 -12.62 5.03
C GLY A 55 -11.55 -12.28 5.82
N ARG A 56 -10.36 -12.54 5.27
CA ARG A 56 -9.06 -12.21 5.89
C ARG A 56 -8.57 -10.85 5.43
N THR A 57 -8.16 -10.00 6.37
CA THR A 57 -7.56 -8.69 6.09
C THR A 57 -6.04 -8.81 6.11
N TYR A 58 -5.42 -8.32 5.05
CA TYR A 58 -3.97 -8.22 4.89
C TYR A 58 -3.56 -6.76 4.94
N TYR A 59 -2.67 -6.40 5.86
CA TYR A 59 -2.17 -5.04 5.98
C TYR A 59 -0.98 -4.82 5.05
N ILE A 60 -0.97 -3.66 4.38
CA ILE A 60 0.06 -3.27 3.44
C ILE A 60 0.96 -2.25 4.14
N HIS A 61 2.25 -2.58 4.22
CA HIS A 61 3.26 -1.67 4.75
C HIS A 61 4.18 -1.19 3.62
N PHE A 62 4.12 0.10 3.32
CA PHE A 62 5.04 0.73 2.39
C PHE A 62 6.36 1.05 3.10
N LYS A 63 7.46 0.41 2.68
CA LYS A 63 8.79 0.79 3.15
C LYS A 63 9.20 2.14 2.54
N GLY A 64 9.74 3.04 3.36
CA GLY A 64 10.31 4.32 2.90
C GLY A 64 9.31 5.45 2.67
N LEU A 65 8.00 5.19 2.76
CA LEU A 65 6.95 6.23 2.68
C LEU A 65 6.44 6.54 4.10
N HIS A 66 7.05 7.54 4.77
CA HIS A 66 6.71 7.91 6.15
C HIS A 66 5.61 8.99 6.25
N ASN A 67 5.28 9.68 5.16
CA ASN A 67 4.31 10.79 5.12
C ASN A 67 3.03 10.42 4.38
N ILE A 68 2.43 9.26 4.70
CA ILE A 68 1.10 8.90 4.21
C ILE A 68 0.06 9.39 5.21
N CYS A 69 -0.89 10.20 4.75
CA CYS A 69 -2.00 10.68 5.57
C CYS A 69 -2.94 9.52 5.92
N THR A 70 -3.20 9.30 7.20
CA THR A 70 -4.07 8.20 7.67
C THR A 70 -5.54 8.39 7.33
N GLU A 71 -5.96 9.64 7.06
CA GLU A 71 -7.36 9.96 6.74
C GLU A 71 -7.68 9.82 5.26
N CYS A 72 -6.83 10.40 4.39
CA CYS A 72 -7.08 10.41 2.95
C CYS A 72 -6.23 9.42 2.16
N GLY A 73 -5.30 8.73 2.82
CA GLY A 73 -4.39 7.75 2.20
C GLY A 73 -3.33 8.35 1.27
N LYS A 74 -3.28 9.67 1.07
CA LYS A 74 -2.32 10.29 0.13
C LYS A 74 -0.96 10.53 0.77
N TYR A 75 0.08 10.44 -0.05
CA TYR A 75 1.43 10.78 0.35
C TYR A 75 1.68 12.30 0.33
N GLY A 76 2.57 12.78 1.19
CA GLY A 76 3.10 14.15 1.17
C GLY A 76 2.52 15.08 2.24
N HIS A 77 1.60 14.62 3.08
CA HIS A 77 1.08 15.41 4.20
C HIS A 77 0.65 14.53 5.38
N SER A 78 0.59 15.15 6.56
CA SER A 78 0.05 14.52 7.76
C SER A 78 -1.45 14.79 7.90
N VAL A 79 -2.13 14.04 8.76
CA VAL A 79 -3.55 14.26 9.09
C VAL A 79 -3.88 15.71 9.48
N LYS A 80 -2.95 16.41 10.15
CA LYS A 80 -3.10 17.80 10.58
C LYS A 80 -3.19 18.79 9.42
N SER A 81 -2.74 18.40 8.24
CA SER A 81 -2.74 19.22 7.02
C SER A 81 -3.61 18.59 5.93
N CYS A 82 -4.51 17.67 6.31
CA CYS A 82 -5.37 16.97 5.37
C CYS A 82 -6.52 17.88 4.92
N HIS A 83 -6.61 18.14 3.62
CA HIS A 83 -7.68 18.95 3.03
C HIS A 83 -9.09 18.37 3.21
N LEU A 84 -9.20 17.06 3.50
CA LEU A 84 -10.50 16.45 3.83
C LEU A 84 -10.96 16.77 5.26
N LEU A 85 -10.02 16.99 6.20
CA LEU A 85 -10.33 17.36 7.58
C LEU A 85 -10.39 18.89 7.76
N PHE A 86 -9.47 19.59 7.11
CA PHE A 86 -9.38 21.04 7.14
C PHE A 86 -9.73 21.55 5.74
N LYS A 87 -11.01 21.88 5.54
CA LYS A 87 -11.40 22.65 4.35
C LYS A 87 -10.61 23.95 4.39
N PRO A 88 -9.82 24.30 3.35
CA PRO A 88 -9.34 25.67 3.27
C PRO A 88 -10.56 26.58 3.31
N SER A 89 -10.50 27.63 4.13
CA SER A 89 -11.50 28.69 4.09
C SER A 89 -11.67 29.13 2.63
N PRO A 90 -12.90 29.35 2.14
CA PRO A 90 -13.08 29.84 0.78
C PRO A 90 -12.21 31.09 0.59
N PRO A 91 -11.62 31.28 -0.60
CA PRO A 91 -10.86 32.49 -0.88
C PRO A 91 -11.75 33.71 -0.61
N PRO A 92 -11.24 34.78 0.02
CA PRO A 92 -12.01 35.99 0.22
C PRO A 92 -12.46 36.54 -1.14
N SER A 93 -13.77 36.76 -1.26
CA SER A 93 -14.46 37.37 -2.41
C SER A 93 -14.09 38.84 -2.60
#